data_AF-A0A6J4PRV5-F1
#
_entry.id   AF-A0A6J4PRV5-F1
#
_cell.length_a   1.000
_cell.length_b   1.000
_cell.length_c   1.000
_cell.angle_alpha   90.00
_cell.angle_beta   90.00
_cell.angle_gamma   90.00
#
_symmetry.space_group_name_H-M   'P 1'
#
loop_
_entity.id
_entity.type
_entity.pdbx_description
1 polymer ?
#
loop_
_entity_poly.entity_id
_entity_poly.type
_entity_poly.pdbx_seq_one_letter_code
_entity_poly.pdbx_strand_id
1 'polypeptide(L)' 'PSLIVAGLGHIYNGQIGKGVVFIVIQLINGALTAVLIGWLLLPLVGLWAMIDAYVTAKRNNERYSFM' A
#
# COMPACT_ATOMS: atom_id res chain seq x y z
N PRO A 1 -7.28 -2.60 26.76
CA PRO A 1 -7.59 -1.70 25.63
C PRO A 1 -8.27 -2.48 24.49
N SER A 2 -9.54 -2.78 24.71
CA SER A 2 -10.36 -3.59 23.82
C SER A 2 -10.80 -2.73 22.62
N LEU A 3 -10.06 -2.88 21.53
CA LEU A 3 -10.46 -2.56 20.15
C LEU A 3 -11.68 -3.40 19.75
N ILE A 4 -12.78 -3.28 20.50
CA ILE A 4 -14.09 -3.75 20.06
C ILE A 4 -14.46 -2.82 18.93
N VAL A 5 -14.02 -3.22 17.72
CA VAL A 5 -14.55 -2.88 16.40
C VAL A 5 -15.53 -1.72 16.50
N ALA A 6 -15.08 -0.50 16.20
CA ALA A 6 -15.88 0.71 16.31
C ALA A 6 -17.26 0.60 15.62
N GLY A 7 -17.42 -0.34 14.67
CA GLY A 7 -18.70 -0.71 14.05
C GLY A 7 -19.60 -1.67 14.86
N LEU A 8 -19.06 -2.64 15.61
CA LEU A 8 -19.86 -3.58 16.39
C LEU A 8 -20.55 -2.87 17.57
N GLY A 9 -19.87 -1.94 18.24
CA GLY A 9 -20.45 -1.17 19.34
C GLY A 9 -21.72 -0.38 18.97
N HIS A 10 -21.82 0.09 17.72
CA HIS A 10 -23.01 0.80 17.23
C HIS A 10 -24.17 -0.13 16.85
N ILE A 11 -23.88 -1.34 16.37
CA ILE A 11 -24.88 -2.37 16.02
C ILE A 11 -25.49 -2.98 17.29
N TYR A 12 -24.68 -3.22 18.34
CA TYR A 12 -25.16 -3.72 19.63
C TYR A 12 -26.07 -2.72 20.38
N ASN A 13 -25.93 -1.42 20.12
CA ASN A 13 -26.77 -0.37 20.71
C ASN A 13 -28.05 -0.07 19.89
N GLY A 14 -28.40 -0.92 18.91
CA GLY A 14 -29.60 -0.78 18.07
C GLY A 14 -29.52 0.26 16.96
N GLN A 15 -28.37 0.92 16.76
CA GLN A 15 -28.16 1.98 15.77
C GLN A 15 -27.41 1.45 14.53
N ILE A 16 -28.02 0.48 13.85
CA ILE A 16 -27.47 -0.20 12.66
C ILE A 16 -27.03 0.81 11.59
N GLY A 17 -27.80 1.88 11.37
CA GLY A 17 -27.50 2.90 10.37
C GLY A 17 -26.17 3.61 10.57
N LYS A 18 -25.80 3.95 11.82
CA LYS A 18 -24.52 4.61 12.12
C LYS A 18 -23.34 3.63 12.01
N GLY A 19 -23.55 2.35 12.31
CA GLY A 19 -22.54 1.31 12.15
C GLY A 19 -22.13 1.12 10.68
N VAL A 20 -23.10 1.08 9.76
CA VAL A 20 -22.84 0.96 8.31
C VAL A 20 -22.05 2.16 7.77
N VAL A 21 -22.43 3.38 8.17
CA VAL A 21 -21.70 4.61 7.78
C VAL A 21 -20.24 4.55 8.23
N PHE A 22 -19.99 4.08 9.45
CA PHE A 22 -18.63 3.96 9.97
C PHE A 22 -17.79 2.93 9.20
N ILE A 23 -18.37 1.78 8.84
CA ILE A 23 -17.71 0.74 8.04
C ILE A 23 -17.37 1.27 6.65
N VAL A 24 -18.29 1.97 5.99
CA VAL A 24 -18.07 2.55 4.66
C VAL A 24 -16.95 3.60 4.69
N ILE A 25 -16.96 4.50 5.69
CA ILE A 25 -15.89 5.51 5.85
C ILE A 25 -14.54 4.83 6.08
N GLN A 26 -14.51 3.75 6.85
CA GLN A 26 -13.28 3.01 7.16
C GLN A 26 -12.74 2.26 5.93
N LEU A 27 -13.62 1.68 5.11
CA LEU A 27 -13.26 1.10 3.81
C LEU A 27 -12.70 2.14 2.84
N ILE A 28 -13.36 3.30 2.73
CA ILE A 28 -12.90 4.40 1.87
C ILE A 28 -11.53 4.90 2.33
N ASN A 29 -11.33 5.13 3.64
CA ASN A 29 -10.03 5.55 4.18
C ASN A 29 -8.92 4.50 3.95
N GLY A 30 -9.24 3.22 4.12
CA GLY A 30 -8.30 2.12 3.86
C GLY A 30 -7.87 2.08 2.39
N ALA A 31 -8.83 2.18 1.47
CA ALA A 31 -8.55 2.24 0.04
C ALA A 31 -7.74 3.49 -0.34
N LEU A 32 -8.08 4.65 0.22
CA LEU A 32 -7.36 5.90 -0.05
C LEU A 32 -5.91 5.84 0.44
N THR A 33 -5.68 5.25 1.61
CA THR A 33 -4.34 5.03 2.17
C THR A 33 -3.52 4.07 1.30
N ALA A 34 -4.13 2.98 0.83
CA ALA A 34 -3.48 2.03 -0.07
C ALA A 34 -3.10 2.66 -1.42
N VAL A 35 -3.98 3.49 -1.99
CA VAL A 35 -3.70 4.25 -3.22
C VAL A 35 -2.56 5.24 -2.97
N LEU A 36 -2.62 6.06 -1.91
CA LEU A 36 -1.58 7.04 -1.59
C LEU A 36 -0.20 6.39 -1.42
N ILE A 37 -0.14 5.27 -0.69
CA ILE A 37 1.08 4.49 -0.47
C ILE A 37 1.56 3.87 -1.79
N GLY A 38 0.66 3.31 -2.59
CA GLY A 38 1.00 2.76 -3.91
C GLY A 38 1.60 3.80 -4.85
N TRP A 39 1.06 5.02 -4.86
CA TRP A 39 1.60 6.13 -5.65
C TRP A 39 3.00 6.59 -5.23
N LEU A 40 3.39 6.38 -3.97
CA LEU A 40 4.75 6.64 -3.48
C LEU A 40 5.71 5.47 -3.74
N LEU A 41 5.26 4.22 -3.57
CA LEU A 41 6.10 3.05 -3.81
C LEU A 41 6.39 2.83 -5.30
N LEU A 42 5.42 3.06 -6.19
CA LEU A 42 5.60 2.86 -7.64
C LEU A 42 6.81 3.61 -8.23
N PRO A 43 6.98 4.93 -8.04
CA PRO A 43 8.16 5.63 -8.54
C PRO A 43 9.44 5.19 -7.82
N LEU A 44 9.36 4.84 -6.54
CA LEU A 44 10.52 4.45 -5.74
C LEU A 44 11.09 3.09 -6.18
N VAL A 45 10.21 2.11 -6.39
CA VAL A 45 10.56 0.81 -6.96
C VAL A 45 10.99 0.95 -8.42
N GLY A 46 10.34 1.83 -9.19
CA GLY A 46 10.72 2.12 -10.57
C GLY A 46 12.15 2.67 -10.70
N LEU A 47 12.53 3.63 -9.85
CA LEU A 47 13.90 4.14 -9.80
C LEU A 47 14.90 3.05 -9.39
N TRP A 48 14.55 2.24 -8.39
CA TRP A 48 15.40 1.15 -7.95
C TRP A 48 15.61 0.10 -9.04
N ALA A 49 14.55 -0.28 -9.75
CA ALA A 49 14.61 -1.21 -10.88
C ALA A 49 15.46 -0.66 -12.04
N MET A 50 15.41 0.65 -12.32
CA MET A 50 16.30 1.28 -13.28
C MET A 50 17.77 1.14 -12.85
N ILE A 51 18.10 1.53 -11.61
CA ILE A 51 19.47 1.47 -11.09
C ILE A 51 20.02 0.04 -11.14
N ASP A 52 19.21 -0.93 -10.72
CA ASP A 52 19.60 -2.35 -10.75
C ASP A 52 19.91 -2.80 -12.19
N ALA A 53 19.03 -2.48 -13.15
CA ALA A 53 19.24 -2.79 -14.55
C ALA A 53 20.52 -2.14 -15.12
N TYR A 54 20.82 -0.89 -14.76
CA TYR A 54 22.06 -0.21 -15.18
C TYR A 54 23.31 -0.89 -14.61
N VAL A 55 23.28 -1.27 -13.32
CA VAL A 55 24.41 -1.95 -12.66
C VAL A 55 24.60 -3.35 -13.23
N THR A 56 23.53 -4.11 -13.45
CA THR A 56 23.58 -5.44 -14.08
C THR A 56 24.11 -5.35 -15.51
N ALA A 57 23.62 -4.39 -16.31
CA ALA A 57 24.09 -4.20 -17.69
C ALA A 57 25.58 -3.85 -17.73
N LYS A 58 26.03 -2.93 -16.86
CA LYS A 58 27.45 -2.56 -16.76
C LYS A 58 28.32 -3.76 -16.37
N ARG A 59 27.91 -4.53 -15.36
CA ARG A 59 28.64 -5.70 -14.89
C ARG A 59 28.74 -6.79 -15.95
N ASN A 60 27.70 -6.99 -16.76
CA ASN A 60 27.72 -7.92 -17.87
C ASN A 60 28.62 -7.41 -19.01
N ASN A 61 28.54 -6.13 -19.36
CA ASN A 61 29.36 -5.53 -20.41
C ASN A 61 30.86 -5.59 -20.09
N GLU A 62 31.24 -5.33 -18.85
CA GLU A 62 32.62 -5.50 -18.38
C GLU A 62 33.07 -6.97 -18.49
N ARG A 63 32.19 -7.93 -18.17
CA ARG A 63 32.52 -9.37 -18.25
C ARG A 63 32.78 -9.86 -19.68
N TYR A 64 32.08 -9.32 -20.68
CA TYR A 64 32.31 -9.65 -22.09
C TYR A 64 33.51 -8.91 -22.70
N SER A 65 33.90 -7.77 -22.15
CA SER A 65 35.06 -7.00 -22.65
C SER A 65 36.42 -7.60 -22.25
N PHE A 66 36.46 -8.53 -21.29
CA PHE A 66 37.69 -9.17 -20.81
C PHE A 66 37.83 -10.64 -21.28
N MET A 67 36.96 -11.12 -22.18
CA MET A 67 37.08 -12.40 -22.90
C MET A 67 37.52 -12.15 -24.34
#